data_AF-H1LCY7-F1
#
_entry.id   AF-H1LCY7-F1
#
_cell.length_a   1.000
_cell.length_b   1.000
_cell.length_c   1.000
_cell.angle_alpha   90.00
_cell.angle_beta   90.00
_cell.angle_gamma   90.00
#
_symmetry.space_group_name_H-M   'P 1'
#
loop_
_entity.id
_entity.type
_entity.pdbx_description
1 polymer ?
#
loop_
_entity_poly.entity_id
_entity_poly.type
_entity_poly.pdbx_seq_one_letter_code
_entity_poly.pdbx_strand_id
1 'polypeptide(L)'
;MSRLTEKMFRKEDPLVYQDKDSHLIRSLTTKDFLALGVGTIVSASIFTLPGVVAAQHAGPAVALSCLTAAIVAGLVAFAYAEMAAAMPFAGSA
;
A
#
# COMPACT_ATOMS: atom_id res chain seq x y z
N MET A 1 13.52 -35.40 1.34
CA MET A 1 13.89 -34.04 0.86
C MET A 1 13.17 -33.62 -0.43
N SER A 2 12.81 -34.53 -1.36
CA SER A 2 12.11 -34.18 -2.61
C SER A 2 10.75 -33.46 -2.45
N ARG A 3 9.96 -33.77 -1.42
CA ARG A 3 8.65 -33.14 -1.20
C ARG A 3 8.71 -31.68 -0.73
N LEU A 4 9.84 -31.23 -0.17
CA LEU A 4 9.99 -29.84 0.27
C LEU A 4 10.32 -28.93 -0.92
N THR A 5 11.19 -29.42 -1.82
CA THR A 5 11.58 -28.69 -3.04
C THR A 5 10.39 -28.51 -3.98
N GLU A 6 9.53 -29.53 -4.09
CA GLU A 6 8.30 -29.46 -4.89
C GLU A 6 7.25 -28.51 -4.30
N LYS A 7 7.17 -28.40 -2.96
CA LYS A 7 6.31 -27.40 -2.29
C LYS A 7 6.83 -25.97 -2.46
N MET A 8 8.14 -25.79 -2.55
CA MET A 8 8.78 -24.47 -2.68
C MET A 8 8.71 -23.91 -4.11
N PHE A 9 8.66 -24.79 -5.12
CA PHE A 9 8.50 -24.40 -6.53
C PHE A 9 7.04 -24.44 -7.02
N ARG A 10 6.07 -24.76 -6.15
CA ARG A 10 4.66 -24.76 -6.52
C ARG A 10 4.21 -23.31 -6.67
N LYS A 11 3.88 -22.91 -7.90
CA LYS A 11 3.22 -21.63 -8.16
C LYS A 11 1.82 -21.70 -7.55
N GLU A 12 1.45 -20.73 -6.73
CA GLU A 12 0.08 -20.63 -6.22
C GLU A 12 -0.89 -20.44 -7.41
N ASP A 13 -1.96 -21.23 -7.46
CA ASP A 13 -2.99 -21.11 -8.49
C ASP A 13 -3.82 -19.82 -8.27
N PRO A 14 -3.86 -18.87 -9.22
CA PRO A 14 -4.58 -17.60 -9.08
C PRO A 14 -6.10 -17.77 -8.91
N LEU A 15 -6.64 -18.91 -9.38
CA LEU A 15 -8.06 -19.28 -9.28
C LEU A 15 -8.55 -19.39 -7.84
N VAL A 16 -7.66 -19.72 -6.89
CA VAL A 16 -7.99 -19.82 -5.47
C VAL A 16 -8.38 -18.45 -4.89
N TYR A 17 -7.77 -17.36 -5.36
CA TYR A 17 -8.11 -16.01 -4.91
C TYR A 17 -9.43 -15.52 -5.51
N GLN A 18 -9.68 -15.85 -6.78
CA GLN A 18 -10.94 -15.54 -7.45
C GLN A 18 -12.14 -16.23 -6.79
N ASP A 19 -12.00 -17.47 -6.34
CA ASP A 19 -13.05 -18.21 -5.62
C ASP A 19 -13.35 -17.59 -4.25
N LYS A 20 -12.32 -17.14 -3.51
CA LYS A 20 -12.49 -16.45 -2.22
C LYS A 20 -13.22 -15.11 -2.37
N ASP A 21 -12.89 -14.35 -3.42
CA ASP A 21 -13.49 -13.04 -3.69
C ASP A 21 -14.84 -13.13 -4.42
N SER A 22 -15.25 -14.32 -4.89
CA SER A 22 -16.47 -14.52 -5.69
C SER A 22 -17.78 -14.08 -5.02
N HIS A 23 -17.79 -14.02 -3.68
CA HIS A 23 -18.95 -13.60 -2.90
C HIS A 23 -19.13 -12.07 -2.79
N LEU A 24 -18.14 -11.27 -3.20
CA LEU A 24 -18.20 -9.81 -3.16
C LEU A 24 -18.65 -9.22 -4.50
N ILE A 25 -19.61 -8.29 -4.43
CA ILE A 25 -20.01 -7.48 -5.58
C ILE A 25 -19.01 -6.33 -5.76
N ARG A 26 -18.42 -6.21 -6.95
CA ARG A 26 -17.47 -5.14 -7.28
C ARG A 26 -18.21 -3.81 -7.50
N SER A 27 -18.51 -3.11 -6.41
CA SER A 27 -19.26 -1.83 -6.42
C SER A 27 -18.38 -0.59 -6.32
N LEU A 28 -17.12 -0.72 -5.88
CA LEU A 28 -16.22 0.43 -5.73
C LEU A 28 -15.77 0.97 -7.08
N THR A 29 -16.02 2.26 -7.28
CA THR A 29 -15.51 3.03 -8.42
C THR A 29 -14.14 3.61 -8.08
N THR A 30 -13.37 4.04 -9.08
CA THR A 30 -12.05 4.69 -8.91
C THR A 30 -12.07 5.83 -7.89
N LYS A 31 -13.16 6.62 -7.87
CA LYS A 31 -13.31 7.74 -6.93
C LYS A 31 -13.47 7.26 -5.49
N ASP A 32 -14.23 6.19 -5.27
CA ASP A 32 -14.43 5.60 -3.95
C ASP A 32 -13.12 5.01 -3.44
N PHE A 33 -12.39 4.32 -4.31
CA PHE A 33 -11.09 3.73 -3.96
C PHE A 33 -10.04 4.80 -3.64
N LEU A 34 -10.01 5.90 -4.41
CA LEU A 34 -9.15 7.04 -4.12
C LEU A 34 -9.51 7.69 -2.78
N ALA A 35 -10.80 7.86 -2.49
CA ALA A 35 -11.26 8.41 -1.22
C ALA A 35 -10.88 7.51 -0.04
N LEU A 36 -10.98 6.18 -0.18
CA LEU A 36 -10.51 5.22 0.83
C LEU A 36 -8.99 5.31 1.06
N GLY A 37 -8.20 5.38 -0.02
CA GLY A 37 -6.74 5.51 0.08
C GLY A 37 -6.33 6.82 0.76
N VAL A 38 -6.90 7.96 0.34
CA VAL A 38 -6.58 9.26 0.94
C VAL A 38 -7.04 9.33 2.39
N GLY A 39 -8.24 8.84 2.70
CA GLY A 39 -8.80 8.84 4.06
C GLY A 39 -7.96 8.02 5.04
N THR A 40 -7.41 6.89 4.61
CA THR A 40 -6.54 6.05 5.45
C THR A 40 -5.17 6.71 5.70
N ILE A 41 -4.59 7.39 4.70
CA ILE A 41 -3.28 8.06 4.81
C ILE A 41 -3.37 9.36 5.64
N VAL A 42 -4.41 10.18 5.42
CA VAL A 42 -4.56 11.53 6.02
C VAL A 42 -5.17 11.50 7.44
N SER A 43 -5.32 10.31 8.03
CA SER A 43 -5.82 10.12 9.40
C SER A 43 -4.95 10.87 10.45
N ALA A 44 -5.17 10.60 11.75
CA ALA A 44 -4.56 11.34 12.87
C ALA A 44 -3.03 11.60 12.74
N SER A 45 -2.31 10.74 12.03
CA SER A 45 -0.87 10.81 11.77
C SER A 45 -0.39 12.14 11.17
N ILE A 46 -1.16 12.82 10.31
CA ILE A 46 -0.68 14.06 9.66
C ILE A 46 -0.60 15.25 10.63
N PHE A 47 -1.38 15.23 11.72
CA PHE A 47 -1.38 16.31 12.70
C PHE A 47 -0.33 16.11 13.80
N THR A 48 0.03 14.86 14.11
CA THR A 48 0.95 14.55 15.21
C THR A 48 2.40 14.38 14.75
N LEU A 49 2.65 13.63 13.66
CA LEU A 49 4.02 13.29 13.25
C LEU A 49 4.85 14.51 12.85
N PRO A 50 4.34 15.48 12.06
CA PRO A 50 5.12 16.67 11.71
C PRO A 50 5.44 17.53 12.94
N GLY A 51 4.54 17.59 13.92
CA GLY A 51 4.76 18.33 15.16
C GLY A 51 5.92 17.77 15.99
N VAL A 52 5.97 16.44 16.14
CA VAL A 52 7.08 15.77 16.84
C VAL A 52 8.40 15.95 16.08
N VAL A 53 8.39 15.76 14.76
CA VAL A 53 9.59 15.91 13.92
C VAL A 53 10.08 17.36 13.89
N ALA A 54 9.18 18.34 13.87
CA ALA A 54 9.54 19.75 13.98
C ALA A 54 10.18 20.06 15.34
N ALA A 55 9.60 19.56 16.44
CA ALA A 55 10.10 19.84 17.77
C ALA A 55 11.46 19.16 18.07
N GLN A 56 11.69 17.94 17.58
CA GLN A 56 12.85 17.13 17.97
C GLN A 56 13.95 17.00 16.91
N HIS A 57 13.67 17.26 15.64
CA HIS A 57 14.62 16.98 14.55
C HIS A 57 14.84 18.16 13.59
N ALA A 58 13.78 18.63 12.93
CA ALA A 58 13.91 19.52 11.76
C ALA A 58 13.66 21.00 12.07
N GLY A 59 13.00 21.34 13.18
CA GLY A 59 12.64 22.72 13.51
C GLY A 59 11.83 23.38 12.37
N PRO A 60 12.12 24.65 12.00
CA PRO A 60 11.41 25.33 10.91
C PRO A 60 11.64 24.69 9.53
N ALA A 61 12.65 23.83 9.37
CA ALA A 61 12.93 23.12 8.12
C ALA A 61 12.08 21.84 7.93
N VAL A 62 11.11 21.55 8.80
CA VAL A 62 10.22 20.37 8.70
C VAL A 62 9.50 20.28 7.37
N ALA A 63 9.14 21.41 6.76
CA ALA A 63 8.51 21.45 5.44
C ALA A 63 9.41 20.84 4.34
N LEU A 64 10.73 21.10 4.40
CA LEU A 64 11.70 20.52 3.47
C LEU A 64 11.85 19.02 3.69
N SER A 65 11.86 18.56 4.94
CA SER A 65 11.88 17.13 5.27
C SER A 65 10.64 16.41 4.72
N CYS A 66 9.44 16.96 4.94
CA CYS A 66 8.20 16.43 4.39
C CYS A 66 8.19 16.36 2.86
N LEU A 67 8.75 17.35 2.16
CA LEU A 67 8.88 17.32 0.70
C LEU A 67 9.76 16.15 0.23
N THR A 68 10.91 15.94 0.85
CA THR A 68 11.78 14.81 0.50
C THR A 68 11.13 13.47 0.82
N ALA A 69 10.42 13.36 1.94
CA ALA A 69 9.66 12.16 2.30
C ALA A 69 8.53 11.87 1.29
N ALA A 70 7.83 12.90 0.81
CA ALA A 70 6.79 12.76 -0.21
C ALA A 70 7.34 12.22 -1.53
N ILE A 71 8.52 12.65 -1.95
CA ILE A 71 9.18 12.14 -3.16
C ILE A 71 9.50 10.64 -3.00
N VAL A 72 10.08 10.25 -1.87
CA VAL A 72 10.39 8.83 -1.59
C VAL A 72 9.10 8.00 -1.53
N ALA A 73 8.06 8.49 -0.84
CA ALA A 73 6.77 7.82 -0.79
C ALA A 73 6.13 7.66 -2.19
N GLY A 74 6.28 8.66 -3.07
CA GLY A 74 5.84 8.57 -4.46
C GLY A 74 6.57 7.48 -5.26
N LEU A 75 7.88 7.33 -5.07
CA LEU A 75 8.65 6.25 -5.70
C LEU A 75 8.19 4.87 -5.19
N VAL A 76 7.94 4.73 -3.90
CA VAL A 76 7.38 3.51 -3.30
C VAL A 76 5.99 3.23 -3.85
N ALA A 77 5.14 4.25 -4.01
CA ALA A 77 3.81 4.09 -4.58
C ALA A 77 3.81 3.52 -6.01
N PHE A 78 4.81 3.86 -6.84
CA PHE A 78 4.97 3.23 -8.16
C PHE A 78 5.27 1.74 -8.07
N ALA A 79 6.12 1.31 -7.14
CA ALA A 79 6.39 -0.12 -6.93
C ALA A 79 5.12 -0.87 -6.46
N TYR A 80 4.33 -0.27 -5.58
CA TYR A 80 3.03 -0.82 -5.19
C TYR A 80 2.03 -0.85 -6.35
N ALA A 81 2.04 0.16 -7.22
CA ALA A 81 1.16 0.21 -8.40
C ALA A 81 1.49 -0.92 -9.40
N GLU A 82 2.76 -1.19 -9.65
CA GLU A 82 3.22 -2.32 -10.48
C GLU A 82 2.74 -3.66 -9.91
N MET A 83 2.88 -3.84 -8.58
CA MET A 83 2.45 -5.06 -7.91
C MET A 83 0.93 -5.24 -7.92
N ALA A 84 0.17 -4.14 -7.72
CA ALA A 84 -1.29 -4.15 -7.80
C ALA A 84 -1.80 -4.45 -9.21
N ALA A 85 -1.07 -4.02 -10.25
CA ALA A 85 -1.38 -4.34 -11.64
C ALA A 85 -1.04 -5.80 -11.99
N ALA A 86 0.06 -6.34 -11.46
CA ALA A 86 0.48 -7.72 -11.69
C ALA A 86 -0.42 -8.76 -10.99
N MET A 87 -0.97 -8.43 -9.82
CA MET A 87 -1.82 -9.33 -9.02
C MET A 87 -3.12 -8.64 -8.60
N PRO A 88 -4.15 -8.59 -9.48
CA PRO A 88 -5.38 -7.80 -9.27
C PRO A 88 -6.42 -8.53 -8.40
N PHE A 89 -5.98 -9.14 -7.30
CA PHE A 89 -6.82 -9.87 -6.34
C PHE A 89 -6.95 -9.10 -5.04
N ALA A 90 -8.01 -9.34 -4.25
CA ALA A 90 -8.14 -8.69 -2.95
C ALA A 90 -7.11 -9.26 -1.98
N GLY A 91 -6.02 -8.53 -1.79
CA GLY A 91 -4.97 -8.84 -0.83
C GLY A 91 -4.13 -7.60 -0.59
N SER A 92 -3.62 -7.43 0.63
CA SER A 92 -2.49 -6.52 0.81
C SER A 92 -1.30 -7.16 0.10
N ALA A 93 -0.58 -6.36 -0.68
CA ALA A 93 0.81 -6.62 -0.95
C ALA A 93 1.57 -6.91 0.35
#